data_AF-A0A9P8MQ33-F1
#
_entry.id   AF-A0A9P8MQ33-F1
#
_cell.length_a   1.000
_cell.length_b   1.000
_cell.length_c   1.000
_cell.angle_alpha   90.00
_cell.angle_beta   90.00
_cell.angle_gamma   90.00
#
_symmetry.space_group_name_H-M   'P 1'
#
loop_
_entity.id
_entity.type
_entity.pdbx_description
1 polymer ?
#
loop_
_entity_poly.entity_id
_entity_poly.type
_entity_poly.pdbx_seq_one_letter_code
_entity_poly.pdbx_strand_id
1 'polypeptide(L)'
;MDSKKHESSIFKSRGNRVLKRKPITLAAKWNTHLLRGLEAKLKEDPEANLEALLPVNYTTTLQSYKKVVQRPNTVFQEDDIRSHISLTPFEITFKLSANMNDLLRDSDLPRAITKLLDGGELIYQGAGAASAVFRVSQDIVVKITNEESASTDLGSLLFLQEHLPAFPAPRPHGLIRTGKFCLLFTTFVPGLDLERAWPRLDDTHKKSIGVQLDRLFTQLRSLSKPSDMPLGGVQGEGCKDARRGLRFNKEPIRDAEQFQDFIFSGSTSASPVYTQLLRSLALASPRCVMTHGDIRPANIMVEQREHGTWEVVSIIDWETSGFYPEDNDDWYAYLPDSLSPQQYANQCITLFYYT
;
A
#
# COMPACT_ATOMS: atom_id res chain seq x y z
N MET A 1 -34.68 6.60 -61.02
CA MET A 1 -35.24 5.64 -60.05
C MET A 1 -34.18 4.59 -59.80
N ASP A 2 -33.64 4.65 -58.58
CA ASP A 2 -32.90 3.65 -57.81
C ASP A 2 -31.87 2.72 -58.48
N SER A 3 -30.61 2.94 -58.06
CA SER A 3 -29.74 1.95 -57.39
C SER A 3 -28.29 2.07 -57.85
N LYS A 4 -27.55 3.07 -57.34
CA LYS A 4 -26.07 3.07 -57.39
C LYS A 4 -25.53 2.53 -56.06
N LYS A 5 -25.10 1.27 -56.05
CA LYS A 5 -24.09 0.76 -55.11
C LYS A 5 -22.79 0.62 -55.90
N HIS A 6 -21.87 1.55 -55.69
CA HIS A 6 -20.45 1.33 -55.99
C HIS A 6 -19.68 1.50 -54.69
N GLU A 7 -19.09 0.40 -54.25
CA GLU A 7 -18.07 0.35 -53.23
C GLU A 7 -16.83 1.09 -53.72
N SER A 8 -16.36 2.04 -52.92
CA SER A 8 -14.97 2.48 -52.92
C SER A 8 -14.55 2.69 -51.46
N SER A 9 -13.81 1.71 -50.93
CA SER A 9 -13.21 1.78 -49.60
C SER A 9 -12.15 2.89 -49.56
N ILE A 10 -12.44 3.98 -48.87
CA ILE A 10 -11.43 4.98 -48.51
C ILE A 10 -11.11 4.78 -47.03
N PHE A 11 -9.91 4.26 -46.77
CA PHE A 11 -9.24 4.28 -45.47
C PHE A 11 -9.25 5.72 -44.92
N LYS A 12 -10.16 6.02 -44.00
CA LYS A 12 -10.04 7.19 -43.11
C LYS A 12 -9.53 6.69 -41.77
N SER A 13 -8.29 7.06 -41.46
CA SER A 13 -7.66 6.90 -40.14
C SER A 13 -8.60 7.44 -39.05
N ARG A 14 -9.13 6.56 -38.21
CA ARG A 14 -9.74 6.96 -36.93
C ARG A 14 -8.64 7.44 -36.01
N GLY A 15 -8.34 8.73 -36.07
CA GLY A 15 -7.58 9.40 -35.03
C GLY A 15 -8.36 9.29 -33.72
N ASN A 16 -7.88 8.45 -32.80
CA ASN A 16 -8.34 8.41 -31.41
C ASN A 16 -8.05 9.78 -30.79
N ARG A 17 -9.04 10.67 -30.86
CA ARG A 17 -9.04 11.96 -30.18
C ARG A 17 -9.35 11.72 -28.70
N VAL A 18 -8.42 11.09 -28.00
CA VAL A 18 -8.43 11.10 -26.53
C VAL A 18 -8.19 12.55 -26.15
N LEU A 19 -9.24 13.24 -25.72
CA LEU A 19 -9.13 14.52 -25.03
C LEU A 19 -8.21 14.28 -23.83
N LYS A 20 -6.93 14.68 -23.94
CA LYS A 20 -6.03 14.77 -22.79
C LYS A 20 -6.72 15.71 -21.79
N ARG A 21 -7.35 15.15 -20.76
CA ARG A 21 -7.93 15.93 -19.66
C ARG A 21 -6.81 16.80 -19.11
N LYS A 22 -7.07 18.11 -19.02
CA LYS A 22 -6.14 19.01 -18.31
C LYS A 22 -5.95 18.47 -16.89
N PRO A 23 -4.73 18.51 -16.33
CA PRO A 23 -4.47 18.09 -14.97
C PRO A 23 -5.43 18.78 -13.99
N ILE A 24 -6.00 18.02 -13.07
CA ILE A 24 -6.98 18.50 -12.08
C ILE A 24 -6.21 19.34 -11.06
N THR A 25 -6.36 20.66 -11.12
CA THR A 25 -5.69 21.60 -10.22
C THR A 25 -6.14 21.42 -8.77
N LEU A 26 -5.36 21.90 -7.79
CA LEU A 26 -5.74 21.88 -6.38
C LEU A 26 -7.10 22.53 -6.14
N ALA A 27 -7.36 23.67 -6.80
CA ALA A 27 -8.66 24.32 -6.80
C ALA A 27 -9.79 23.42 -7.34
N ALA A 28 -9.52 22.62 -8.37
CA ALA A 28 -10.49 21.66 -8.93
C ALA A 28 -10.70 20.45 -8.01
N LYS A 29 -9.63 19.92 -7.37
CA LYS A 29 -9.71 18.85 -6.37
C LYS A 29 -10.53 19.29 -5.15
N TRP A 30 -10.25 20.49 -4.63
CA TRP A 30 -11.00 21.10 -3.53
C TRP A 30 -12.50 21.23 -3.86
N ASN A 31 -12.82 21.78 -5.03
CA ASN A 31 -14.22 21.88 -5.47
C ASN A 31 -14.89 20.50 -5.63
N THR A 32 -14.15 19.49 -6.08
CA THR A 32 -14.68 18.12 -6.21
C THR A 32 -14.97 17.50 -4.84
N HIS A 33 -14.10 17.72 -3.86
CA HIS A 33 -14.31 17.25 -2.49
C HIS A 33 -15.51 17.97 -1.84
N LEU A 34 -15.59 19.30 -1.98
CA LEU A 34 -16.69 20.09 -1.48
C LEU A 34 -18.03 19.65 -2.09
N LEU A 35 -18.06 19.40 -3.40
CA LEU A 35 -19.26 18.92 -4.10
C LEU A 35 -19.76 17.59 -3.53
N ARG A 36 -18.87 16.63 -3.27
CA ARG A 36 -19.26 15.34 -2.65
C ARG A 36 -19.85 15.54 -1.24
N GLY A 37 -19.30 16.48 -0.48
CA GLY A 37 -19.85 16.85 0.83
C GLY A 37 -21.25 17.47 0.73
N LEU A 38 -21.46 18.36 -0.26
CA LEU A 38 -22.78 18.94 -0.53
C LEU A 38 -23.79 17.89 -0.99
N GLU A 39 -23.38 16.97 -1.87
CA GLU A 39 -24.21 15.84 -2.32
C GLU A 39 -24.63 14.93 -1.16
N ALA A 40 -23.74 14.69 -0.19
CA ALA A 40 -24.08 13.92 1.00
C ALA A 40 -25.12 14.65 1.86
N LYS A 41 -24.95 15.95 2.10
CA LYS A 41 -25.90 16.75 2.90
C LYS A 41 -27.26 16.91 2.21
N LEU A 42 -27.31 17.05 0.89
CA LEU A 42 -28.57 17.10 0.13
C LEU A 42 -29.29 15.74 0.08
N LYS A 43 -28.59 14.62 0.26
CA LYS A 43 -29.23 13.30 0.41
C LYS A 43 -29.90 13.15 1.78
N GLU A 44 -29.39 13.81 2.80
CA GLU A 44 -29.97 13.84 4.15
C GLU A 44 -31.13 14.85 4.25
N ASP A 45 -30.96 16.04 3.67
CA ASP A 45 -31.97 17.09 3.59
C ASP A 45 -32.03 17.69 2.17
N PRO A 46 -33.00 17.24 1.34
CA PRO A 46 -33.14 17.71 -0.05
C PRO A 46 -33.50 19.20 -0.20
N GLU A 47 -34.00 19.86 0.86
CA GLU A 47 -34.38 21.28 0.84
C GLU A 47 -33.32 22.19 1.47
N ALA A 48 -32.15 21.64 1.85
CA ALA A 48 -31.08 22.39 2.49
C ALA A 48 -30.58 23.57 1.63
N ASN A 49 -30.47 24.75 2.26
CA ASN A 49 -29.94 25.94 1.59
C ASN A 49 -28.44 25.79 1.27
N LEU A 50 -28.12 25.62 -0.01
CA LEU A 50 -26.75 25.46 -0.50
C LEU A 50 -25.81 26.61 -0.10
N GLU A 51 -26.30 27.84 -0.02
CA GLU A 51 -25.49 28.99 0.40
C GLU A 51 -25.02 28.84 1.85
N ALA A 52 -25.86 28.32 2.73
CA ALA A 52 -25.52 28.05 4.13
C ALA A 52 -24.60 26.84 4.30
N LEU A 53 -24.57 25.93 3.32
CA LEU A 53 -23.71 24.74 3.33
C LEU A 53 -22.29 25.02 2.81
N LEU A 54 -22.11 26.10 2.05
CA LEU A 54 -20.79 26.53 1.60
C LEU A 54 -19.99 27.12 2.77
N PRO A 55 -18.68 26.82 2.88
CA PRO A 55 -17.82 27.48 3.85
C PRO A 55 -17.83 28.99 3.65
N VAL A 56 -17.91 29.78 4.73
CA VAL A 56 -17.91 31.25 4.70
C VAL A 56 -16.66 31.81 4.00
N ASN A 57 -15.54 31.08 4.07
CA ASN A 57 -14.28 31.40 3.42
C ASN A 57 -14.11 30.70 2.04
N TYR A 58 -15.17 30.19 1.43
CA TYR A 58 -15.08 29.43 0.17
C TYR A 58 -14.38 30.24 -0.93
N THR A 59 -14.81 31.48 -1.15
CA THR A 59 -14.24 32.34 -2.20
C THR A 59 -12.78 32.67 -1.96
N THR A 60 -12.40 32.98 -0.71
CA THR A 60 -11.02 33.31 -0.35
C THR A 60 -10.10 32.10 -0.42
N THR A 61 -10.59 30.92 0.01
CA THR A 61 -9.89 29.64 -0.07
C THR A 61 -9.73 29.16 -1.51
N LEU A 62 -10.77 29.30 -2.33
CA LEU A 62 -10.69 28.97 -3.75
C LEU A 62 -9.71 29.91 -4.48
N GLN A 63 -9.68 31.19 -4.11
CA GLN A 63 -8.71 32.13 -4.66
C GLN A 63 -7.28 31.84 -4.19
N SER A 64 -7.04 31.40 -2.95
CA SER A 64 -5.69 31.03 -2.50
C SER A 64 -5.16 29.82 -3.27
N TYR A 65 -6.00 28.79 -3.50
CA TYR A 65 -5.64 27.63 -4.33
C TYR A 65 -5.47 27.96 -5.82
N LYS A 66 -6.08 29.05 -6.30
CA LYS A 66 -5.83 29.57 -7.66
C LYS A 66 -4.60 30.48 -7.75
N LYS A 67 -4.19 31.07 -6.62
CA LYS A 67 -3.08 32.04 -6.51
C LYS A 67 -1.74 31.41 -6.19
N VAL A 68 -1.62 30.08 -6.11
CA VAL A 68 -0.31 29.44 -5.95
C VAL A 68 0.56 29.82 -7.14
N VAL A 69 1.46 30.76 -6.87
CA VAL A 69 2.43 31.33 -7.78
C VAL A 69 3.44 30.25 -8.09
N GLN A 70 3.71 30.02 -9.38
CA GLN A 70 4.92 29.33 -9.84
C GLN A 70 6.12 29.99 -9.16
N ARG A 71 6.70 29.34 -8.16
CA ARG A 71 7.99 29.76 -7.60
C ARG A 71 9.05 29.50 -8.67
N PRO A 72 9.79 30.51 -9.14
CA PRO A 72 10.97 30.25 -9.94
C PRO A 72 11.99 29.58 -9.00
N ASN A 73 12.33 28.32 -9.29
CA ASN A 73 13.36 27.48 -8.64
C ASN A 73 12.94 26.48 -7.54
N THR A 74 11.71 25.97 -7.51
CA THR A 74 11.44 24.69 -6.81
C THR A 74 10.88 23.66 -7.79
N VAL A 75 11.64 22.58 -7.99
CA VAL A 75 11.38 21.47 -8.93
C VAL A 75 10.38 20.44 -8.36
N PHE A 76 9.38 20.87 -7.59
CA PHE A 76 8.41 19.93 -7.00
C PHE A 76 6.98 20.38 -7.29
N GLN A 77 6.22 19.50 -7.96
CA GLN A 77 4.81 19.72 -8.31
C GLN A 77 3.95 19.76 -7.03
N GLU A 78 2.84 20.51 -7.02
CA GLU A 78 1.93 20.70 -5.87
C GLU A 78 1.38 19.42 -5.21
N ASP A 79 1.61 18.25 -5.80
CA ASP A 79 1.16 16.94 -5.31
C ASP A 79 2.26 16.16 -4.53
N ASP A 80 3.39 16.77 -4.21
CA ASP A 80 4.49 16.12 -3.48
C ASP A 80 4.27 16.16 -1.96
N ILE A 81 4.25 14.98 -1.32
CA ILE A 81 4.08 14.82 0.14
C ILE A 81 5.10 15.63 0.95
N ARG A 82 6.32 15.85 0.41
CA ARG A 82 7.38 16.61 1.09
C ARG A 82 6.95 18.04 1.42
N SER A 83 6.08 18.64 0.61
CA SER A 83 5.51 19.97 0.86
C SER A 83 4.60 20.05 2.09
N HIS A 84 4.12 18.90 2.59
CA HIS A 84 3.22 18.79 3.73
C HIS A 84 3.92 18.36 5.03
N ILE A 85 5.22 18.06 4.97
CA ILE A 85 5.98 17.62 6.13
C ILE A 85 6.47 18.83 6.90
N SER A 86 6.06 18.94 8.16
CA SER A 86 6.63 19.87 9.12
C SER A 86 7.43 19.06 10.14
N LEU A 87 8.73 19.36 10.29
CA LEU A 87 9.64 18.75 11.27
C LEU A 87 9.42 19.28 12.69
N THR A 88 8.18 19.60 13.03
CA THR A 88 7.76 20.11 14.33
C THR A 88 6.34 19.60 14.64
N PRO A 89 6.14 18.88 15.77
CA PRO A 89 7.15 18.32 16.67
C PRO A 89 8.05 17.29 15.95
N PHE A 90 9.26 17.08 16.47
CA PHE A 90 10.25 16.13 15.94
C PHE A 90 10.71 15.22 17.08
N GLU A 91 10.57 13.91 16.90
CA GLU A 91 10.93 12.91 17.90
C GLU A 91 11.54 11.69 17.23
N ILE A 92 12.70 11.25 17.71
CA ILE A 92 13.31 9.98 17.27
C ILE A 92 12.74 8.88 18.14
N THR A 93 11.82 8.08 17.58
CA THR A 93 11.17 6.98 18.30
C THR A 93 11.94 5.67 18.16
N PHE A 94 12.76 5.52 17.12
CA PHE A 94 13.72 4.43 16.99
C PHE A 94 15.10 4.95 16.58
N LYS A 95 16.14 4.49 17.28
CA LYS A 95 17.52 4.97 17.15
C LYS A 95 18.00 4.91 15.70
N LEU A 96 18.61 6.01 15.25
CA LEU A 96 19.25 6.08 13.93
C LEU A 96 20.51 5.21 13.88
N SER A 97 20.61 4.39 12.84
CA SER A 97 21.78 3.55 12.54
C SER A 97 23.04 4.39 12.26
N ALA A 98 24.22 3.77 12.32
CA ALA A 98 25.49 4.43 11.97
C ALA A 98 25.44 5.05 10.56
N ASN A 99 24.99 4.30 9.57
CA ASN A 99 24.83 4.78 8.19
C ASN A 99 23.91 6.01 8.10
N MET A 100 22.83 6.07 8.89
CA MET A 100 21.96 7.26 8.91
C MET A 100 22.63 8.45 9.58
N ASN A 101 23.35 8.25 10.69
CA ASN A 101 24.11 9.33 11.32
C ASN A 101 25.19 9.88 10.37
N ASP A 102 25.85 8.99 9.62
CA ASP A 102 26.84 9.32 8.60
C ASP A 102 26.24 9.99 7.35
N LEU A 103 24.96 9.78 7.05
CA LEU A 103 24.26 10.51 5.99
C LEU A 103 23.84 11.90 6.46
N LEU A 104 23.45 12.04 7.74
CA LEU A 104 22.87 13.27 8.23
C LEU A 104 23.94 14.31 8.59
N ARG A 105 25.11 13.94 9.15
CA ARG A 105 26.36 14.72 9.41
C ARG A 105 26.26 16.15 9.97
N ASP A 106 25.06 16.71 10.09
CA ASP A 106 24.74 18.08 10.47
C ASP A 106 24.28 18.06 11.94
N SER A 107 24.73 19.04 12.71
CA SER A 107 24.31 19.20 14.11
C SER A 107 22.82 19.55 14.23
N ASP A 108 22.23 20.14 13.19
CA ASP A 108 20.80 20.43 13.10
C ASP A 108 20.08 19.30 12.35
N LEU A 109 19.61 18.32 13.13
CA LEU A 109 19.02 17.09 12.60
C LEU A 109 17.74 17.33 11.78
N PRO A 110 16.77 18.17 12.21
CA PRO A 110 15.64 18.55 11.36
C PRO A 110 16.09 19.10 9.99
N ARG A 111 17.04 20.04 9.98
CA ARG A 111 17.55 20.61 8.73
C ARG A 111 18.22 19.55 7.85
N ALA A 112 18.96 18.62 8.44
CA ALA A 112 19.58 17.50 7.73
C ALA A 112 18.54 16.62 7.04
N ILE A 113 17.46 16.29 7.75
CA ILE A 113 16.36 15.48 7.24
C ILE A 113 15.65 16.20 6.09
N THR A 114 15.37 17.50 6.21
CA THR A 114 14.78 18.27 5.10
C THR A 114 15.65 18.20 3.84
N LYS A 115 16.96 18.44 3.97
CA LYS A 115 17.91 18.34 2.84
C LYS A 115 17.91 16.92 2.24
N LEU A 116 17.87 15.89 3.08
CA LEU A 116 17.85 14.50 2.66
C LEU A 116 16.57 14.17 1.86
N LEU A 117 15.41 14.64 2.34
CA LEU A 117 14.13 14.46 1.65
C LEU A 117 14.07 15.25 0.34
N ASP A 118 14.59 16.48 0.31
CA ASP A 118 14.65 17.30 -0.90
C ASP A 118 15.49 16.65 -2.00
N GLY A 119 16.59 15.98 -1.62
CA GLY A 119 17.44 15.22 -2.54
C GLY A 119 16.91 13.83 -2.90
N GLY A 120 15.85 13.36 -2.24
CA GLY A 120 15.33 12.01 -2.39
C GLY A 120 14.65 11.77 -3.74
N GLU A 121 14.92 10.61 -4.34
CA GLU A 121 14.25 10.11 -5.55
C GLU A 121 12.94 9.43 -5.15
N LEU A 122 11.81 9.88 -5.72
CA LEU A 122 10.51 9.27 -5.48
C LEU A 122 10.43 7.87 -6.11
N ILE A 123 10.24 6.84 -5.29
CA ILE A 123 10.05 5.45 -5.73
C ILE A 123 8.55 5.13 -5.85
N TYR A 124 7.77 5.54 -4.84
CA TYR A 124 6.35 5.24 -4.74
C TYR A 124 5.60 6.39 -4.10
N GLN A 125 4.36 6.61 -4.56
CA GLN A 125 3.45 7.58 -3.95
C GLN A 125 2.06 6.97 -3.83
N GLY A 126 1.55 6.93 -2.60
CA GLY A 126 0.20 6.49 -2.29
C GLY A 126 -0.85 7.50 -2.74
N ALA A 127 -2.09 7.02 -2.85
CA ALA A 127 -3.23 7.84 -3.26
C ALA A 127 -3.37 9.08 -2.36
N GLY A 128 -3.52 10.25 -3.00
CA GLY A 128 -3.74 11.52 -2.28
C GLY A 128 -2.53 12.03 -1.48
N ALA A 129 -1.31 11.54 -1.76
CA ALA A 129 -0.09 11.91 -1.03
C ALA A 129 -0.18 11.64 0.49
N ALA A 130 -0.91 10.59 0.88
CA ALA A 130 -0.99 10.13 2.27
C ALA A 130 0.25 9.34 2.69
N SER A 131 0.92 8.69 1.74
CA SER A 131 2.19 8.00 1.94
C SER A 131 3.09 8.14 0.72
N ALA A 132 4.40 7.99 0.93
CA ALA A 132 5.38 7.92 -0.16
C ALA A 132 6.65 7.21 0.28
N VAL A 133 7.43 6.73 -0.69
CA VAL A 133 8.74 6.14 -0.48
C VAL A 133 9.76 6.89 -1.32
N PHE A 134 10.82 7.36 -0.68
CA PHE A 134 11.94 8.02 -1.35
C PHE A 134 13.23 7.25 -1.15
N ARG A 135 14.02 7.08 -2.21
CA ARG A 135 15.41 6.68 -2.12
C ARG A 135 16.24 7.88 -1.67
N VAL A 136 16.93 7.76 -0.54
CA VAL A 136 17.71 8.85 0.04
C VAL A 136 19.21 8.61 0.00
N SER A 137 19.63 7.37 -0.28
CA SER A 137 21.03 7.03 -0.56
C SER A 137 21.11 5.76 -1.43
N GLN A 138 22.32 5.25 -1.65
CA GLN A 138 22.49 3.99 -2.38
C GLN A 138 21.76 2.82 -1.72
N ASP A 139 21.72 2.80 -0.38
CA ASP A 139 21.28 1.64 0.40
C ASP A 139 20.10 1.93 1.34
N ILE A 140 19.53 3.13 1.30
CA ILE A 140 18.46 3.54 2.23
C ILE A 140 17.29 4.20 1.50
N VAL A 141 16.09 3.76 1.88
CA VAL A 141 14.83 4.45 1.59
C VAL A 141 14.23 5.02 2.87
N VAL A 142 13.42 6.07 2.69
CA VAL A 142 12.51 6.58 3.72
C VAL A 142 11.09 6.36 3.27
N LYS A 143 10.29 5.71 4.11
CA LYS A 143 8.85 5.61 3.98
C LYS A 143 8.21 6.70 4.83
N ILE A 144 7.36 7.50 4.19
CA ILE A 144 6.58 8.56 4.82
C ILE A 144 5.17 8.01 4.94
N THR A 145 4.72 7.76 6.16
CA THR A 145 3.40 7.15 6.42
C THR A 145 2.84 7.64 7.77
N ASN A 146 1.69 7.12 8.20
CA ASN A 146 1.13 7.41 9.51
C ASN A 146 1.78 6.58 10.64
N GLU A 147 1.47 6.91 11.89
CA GLU A 147 2.06 6.25 13.06
C GLU A 147 1.75 4.75 13.14
N GLU A 148 0.51 4.36 12.87
CA GLU A 148 0.05 2.96 12.95
C GLU A 148 0.78 2.07 11.94
N SER A 149 0.97 2.56 10.71
CA SER A 149 1.64 1.84 9.64
C SER A 149 3.14 1.75 9.90
N ALA A 150 3.75 2.85 10.35
CA ALA A 150 5.16 2.87 10.71
C ALA A 150 5.49 1.99 11.92
N SER A 151 4.61 1.94 12.92
CA SER A 151 4.74 1.05 14.08
C SER A 151 4.75 -0.41 13.65
N THR A 152 3.78 -0.81 12.83
CA THR A 152 3.66 -2.20 12.40
C THR A 152 4.79 -2.63 11.49
N ASP A 153 5.17 -1.78 10.53
CA ASP A 153 6.31 -2.06 9.65
C ASP A 153 7.61 -2.17 10.46
N LEU A 154 7.92 -1.20 11.32
CA LEU A 154 9.11 -1.27 12.19
C LEU A 154 9.09 -2.50 13.11
N GLY A 155 7.97 -2.74 13.79
CA GLY A 155 7.81 -3.83 14.74
C GLY A 155 8.05 -5.18 14.07
N SER A 156 7.47 -5.40 12.90
CA SER A 156 7.61 -6.64 12.16
C SER A 156 9.01 -6.83 11.60
N LEU A 157 9.65 -5.78 11.08
CA LEU A 157 11.04 -5.89 10.62
C LEU A 157 12.00 -6.23 11.77
N LEU A 158 11.80 -5.66 12.96
CA LEU A 158 12.58 -6.01 14.15
C LEU A 158 12.30 -7.45 14.61
N PHE A 159 11.04 -7.86 14.63
CA PHE A 159 10.65 -9.23 15.00
C PHE A 159 11.27 -10.26 14.06
N LEU A 160 11.24 -10.02 12.74
CA LEU A 160 11.90 -10.89 11.76
C LEU A 160 13.42 -10.89 11.93
N GLN A 161 14.02 -9.74 12.23
CA GLN A 161 15.47 -9.68 12.49
C GLN A 161 15.89 -10.52 13.69
N GLU A 162 15.05 -10.59 14.71
CA GLU A 162 15.30 -11.40 15.91
C GLU A 162 15.05 -12.89 15.67
N HIS A 163 13.91 -13.25 15.09
CA HIS A 163 13.46 -14.64 15.03
C HIS A 163 13.78 -15.38 13.72
N LEU A 164 13.92 -14.65 12.61
CA LEU A 164 14.32 -15.19 11.31
C LEU A 164 15.37 -14.29 10.63
N PRO A 165 16.59 -14.17 11.19
CA PRO A 165 17.60 -13.23 10.68
C PRO A 165 18.01 -13.48 9.22
N ALA A 166 17.84 -14.69 8.70
CA ALA A 166 18.11 -15.02 7.29
C ALA A 166 16.93 -14.73 6.35
N PHE A 167 15.75 -14.38 6.88
CA PHE A 167 14.59 -14.06 6.06
C PHE A 167 14.85 -12.76 5.27
N PRO A 168 14.56 -12.73 3.96
CA PRO A 168 14.86 -11.59 3.11
C PRO A 168 13.81 -10.49 3.32
N ALA A 169 14.08 -9.58 4.25
CA ALA A 169 13.28 -8.39 4.53
C ALA A 169 14.20 -7.16 4.76
N PRO A 170 13.71 -5.92 4.51
CA PRO A 170 14.49 -4.71 4.76
C PRO A 170 14.93 -4.58 6.23
N ARG A 171 16.09 -3.95 6.48
CA ARG A 171 16.52 -3.65 7.86
C ARG A 171 16.09 -2.24 8.25
N PRO A 172 15.58 -2.02 9.47
CA PRO A 172 15.26 -0.69 9.95
C PRO A 172 16.54 0.09 10.28
N HIS A 173 16.59 1.33 9.84
CA HIS A 173 17.72 2.26 10.02
C HIS A 173 17.38 3.45 10.91
N GLY A 174 16.12 3.61 11.31
CA GLY A 174 15.65 4.73 12.13
C GLY A 174 14.15 4.96 11.98
N LEU A 175 13.50 5.50 13.02
CA LEU A 175 12.13 6.00 12.94
C LEU A 175 12.06 7.37 13.58
N ILE A 176 11.49 8.32 12.83
CA ILE A 176 11.26 9.68 13.29
C ILE A 176 9.76 9.98 13.20
N ARG A 177 9.18 10.42 14.30
CA ARG A 177 7.82 10.99 14.33
C ARG A 177 7.90 12.49 14.09
N THR A 178 7.07 12.97 13.18
CA THR A 178 7.06 14.36 12.76
C THR A 178 5.65 14.87 12.42
N GLY A 179 5.07 15.65 13.32
CA GLY A 179 3.67 16.07 13.19
C GLY A 179 2.73 14.87 13.07
N LYS A 180 2.02 14.76 11.94
CA LYS A 180 1.12 13.64 11.63
C LYS A 180 1.77 12.49 10.85
N PHE A 181 3.05 12.63 10.50
CA PHE A 181 3.78 11.66 9.70
C PHE A 181 4.85 10.97 10.53
N CYS A 182 5.22 9.79 10.07
CA CYS A 182 6.37 9.03 10.51
C CYS A 182 7.30 8.82 9.30
N LEU A 183 8.60 9.00 9.54
CA LEU A 183 9.68 8.76 8.59
C LEU A 183 10.40 7.48 9.02
N LEU A 184 10.03 6.36 8.42
CA LEU A 184 10.65 5.07 8.66
C LEU A 184 11.78 4.85 7.65
N PHE A 185 13.02 4.83 8.13
CA PHE A 185 14.18 4.56 7.30
C PHE A 185 14.44 3.07 7.26
N THR A 186 14.54 2.48 6.06
CA THR A 186 14.82 1.05 5.87
C THR A 186 15.83 0.84 4.75
N THR A 187 16.41 -0.37 4.69
CA THR A 187 17.32 -0.75 3.61
C THR A 187 16.62 -0.64 2.26
N PHE A 188 17.25 0.05 1.31
CA PHE A 188 16.84 0.01 -0.09
C PHE A 188 17.20 -1.35 -0.68
N VAL A 189 16.21 -2.01 -1.28
CA VAL A 189 16.43 -3.26 -1.99
C VAL A 189 16.56 -2.94 -3.49
N PRO A 190 17.75 -3.08 -4.08
CA PRO A 190 17.90 -2.92 -5.52
C PRO A 190 17.20 -4.05 -6.27
N GLY A 191 16.74 -3.77 -7.50
CA GLY A 191 16.14 -4.77 -8.37
C GLY A 191 14.80 -4.34 -8.95
N LEU A 192 14.03 -5.34 -9.39
CA LEU A 192 12.68 -5.17 -9.90
C LEU A 192 11.70 -5.84 -8.94
N ASP A 193 10.55 -5.22 -8.70
CA ASP A 193 9.43 -5.96 -8.15
C ASP A 193 8.95 -7.05 -9.14
N LEU A 194 8.36 -8.11 -8.60
CA LEU A 194 7.92 -9.26 -9.35
C LEU A 194 6.83 -8.89 -10.36
N GLU A 195 6.00 -7.88 -10.07
CA GLU A 195 4.97 -7.38 -10.99
C GLU A 195 5.60 -6.94 -12.33
N ARG A 196 6.66 -6.13 -12.27
CA ARG A 196 7.39 -5.65 -13.46
C ARG A 196 8.30 -6.70 -14.08
N ALA A 197 8.83 -7.62 -13.28
CA ALA A 197 9.65 -8.72 -13.79
C ALA A 197 8.80 -9.78 -14.51
N TRP A 198 7.56 -10.01 -14.06
CA TRP A 198 6.69 -11.11 -14.49
C TRP A 198 6.58 -11.30 -16.01
N PRO A 199 6.37 -10.24 -16.83
CA PRO A 199 6.26 -10.39 -18.28
C PRO A 199 7.55 -10.87 -18.97
N ARG A 200 8.69 -10.80 -18.28
CA ARG A 200 10.01 -11.20 -18.79
C ARG A 200 10.38 -12.64 -18.42
N LEU A 201 9.59 -13.27 -17.55
CA LEU A 201 9.86 -14.61 -17.03
C LEU A 201 9.25 -15.67 -17.94
N ASP A 202 10.03 -16.68 -18.29
CA ASP A 202 9.51 -17.93 -18.84
C ASP A 202 8.90 -18.82 -17.74
N ASP A 203 8.29 -19.93 -18.16
CA ASP A 203 7.61 -20.86 -17.24
C ASP A 203 8.56 -21.54 -16.25
N THR A 204 9.83 -21.72 -16.61
CA THR A 204 10.84 -22.30 -15.71
C THR A 204 11.18 -21.31 -14.60
N HIS A 205 11.39 -20.04 -14.95
CA HIS A 205 11.63 -18.97 -13.99
C HIS A 205 10.45 -18.76 -13.05
N LYS A 206 9.22 -18.73 -13.57
CA LYS A 206 8.00 -18.61 -12.76
C LYS A 206 7.86 -19.75 -11.75
N LYS A 207 8.10 -21.00 -12.19
CA LYS A 207 8.09 -22.18 -11.31
C LYS A 207 9.17 -22.08 -10.23
N SER A 208 10.38 -21.67 -10.61
CA SER A 208 11.49 -21.48 -9.66
C SER A 208 11.17 -20.44 -8.59
N ILE A 209 10.62 -19.29 -8.99
CA ILE A 209 10.16 -18.25 -8.04
C ILE A 209 9.05 -18.79 -7.15
N GLY A 210 8.09 -19.56 -7.69
CA GLY A 210 7.05 -20.21 -6.89
C GLY A 210 7.63 -21.10 -5.79
N VAL A 211 8.64 -21.93 -6.10
CA VAL A 211 9.33 -22.76 -5.11
C VAL A 211 10.08 -21.93 -4.06
N GLN A 212 10.69 -20.80 -4.46
CA GLN A 212 11.35 -19.90 -3.51
C GLN A 212 10.34 -19.26 -2.55
N LEU A 213 9.22 -18.76 -3.08
CA LEU A 213 8.16 -18.15 -2.27
C LEU A 213 7.53 -19.15 -1.31
N ASP A 214 7.26 -20.39 -1.75
CA ASP A 214 6.74 -21.46 -0.90
C ASP A 214 7.67 -21.73 0.31
N ARG A 215 8.98 -21.81 0.07
CA ARG A 215 9.97 -21.96 1.13
C ARG A 215 9.98 -20.77 2.10
N LEU A 216 9.96 -19.55 1.57
CA LEU A 216 9.95 -18.33 2.39
C LEU A 216 8.69 -18.25 3.25
N PHE A 217 7.51 -18.47 2.68
CA PHE A 217 6.27 -18.40 3.46
C PHE A 217 6.10 -19.57 4.42
N THR A 218 6.65 -20.75 4.11
CA THR A 218 6.74 -21.84 5.07
C THR A 218 7.61 -21.45 6.27
N GLN A 219 8.77 -20.82 6.03
CA GLN A 219 9.62 -20.30 7.11
C GLN A 219 8.91 -19.21 7.91
N LEU A 220 8.26 -18.25 7.25
CA LEU A 220 7.51 -17.19 7.92
C LEU A 220 6.41 -17.77 8.83
N ARG A 221 5.59 -18.70 8.29
CA ARG A 221 4.49 -19.36 9.02
C ARG A 221 4.97 -20.34 10.10
N SER A 222 6.27 -20.65 10.16
CA SER A 222 6.83 -21.42 11.28
C SER A 222 6.81 -20.63 12.59
N LEU A 223 6.80 -19.29 12.50
CA LEU A 223 6.67 -18.40 13.65
C LEU A 223 5.22 -18.43 14.15
N SER A 224 4.99 -19.20 15.20
CA SER A 224 3.68 -19.28 15.86
C SER A 224 3.47 -18.10 16.81
N LYS A 225 2.23 -17.64 16.91
CA LYS A 225 1.83 -16.55 17.81
C LYS A 225 2.15 -16.90 19.27
N PRO A 226 2.89 -16.04 20.00
CA PRO A 226 3.05 -16.18 21.44
C PRO A 226 1.69 -16.18 22.17
N SER A 227 1.57 -16.95 23.25
CA SER A 227 0.28 -17.11 23.96
C SER A 227 -0.21 -15.83 24.64
N ASP A 228 0.71 -14.98 25.05
CA ASP A 228 0.47 -13.71 25.74
C ASP A 228 0.08 -12.56 24.79
N MET A 229 0.46 -12.65 23.51
CA MET A 229 0.16 -11.64 22.50
C MET A 229 -1.25 -11.78 21.89
N PRO A 230 -1.98 -10.68 21.65
CA PRO A 230 -3.15 -10.68 20.79
C PRO A 230 -2.77 -10.92 19.32
N LEU A 231 -3.78 -11.22 18.50
CA LEU A 231 -3.68 -11.20 17.05
C LEU A 231 -3.52 -9.78 16.52
N GLY A 232 -2.93 -9.67 15.33
CA GLY A 232 -2.58 -8.42 14.70
C GLY A 232 -1.10 -8.09 14.74
N GLY A 233 -0.79 -6.80 14.60
CA GLY A 233 0.59 -6.30 14.59
C GLY A 233 1.37 -6.70 15.84
N VAL A 234 2.67 -6.95 15.69
CA VAL A 234 3.53 -7.49 16.75
C VAL A 234 3.76 -6.53 17.91
N GLN A 235 3.43 -5.24 17.76
CA GLN A 235 3.46 -4.24 18.84
C GLN A 235 2.07 -4.05 19.49
N GLY A 236 1.09 -4.88 19.14
CA GLY A 236 -0.27 -4.81 19.69
C GLY A 236 -1.18 -3.84 18.95
N GLU A 237 -0.87 -3.48 17.70
CA GLU A 237 -1.69 -2.58 16.87
C GLU A 237 -3.04 -3.18 16.44
N GLY A 238 -3.28 -4.44 16.80
CA GLY A 238 -4.52 -5.15 16.50
C GLY A 238 -4.61 -5.65 15.06
N CYS A 239 -5.71 -6.33 14.77
CA CYS A 239 -6.08 -6.84 13.48
C CYS A 239 -6.53 -5.70 12.54
N LYS A 240 -6.02 -5.74 11.31
CA LYS A 240 -6.34 -4.79 10.26
C LYS A 240 -7.16 -5.51 9.20
N ASP A 241 -8.29 -4.94 8.78
CA ASP A 241 -9.06 -5.44 7.65
C ASP A 241 -9.27 -4.31 6.65
N ALA A 242 -8.60 -4.39 5.49
CA ALA A 242 -8.68 -3.39 4.43
C ALA A 242 -9.76 -3.68 3.37
N ARG A 243 -10.42 -4.86 3.40
CA ARG A 243 -11.32 -5.34 2.32
C ARG A 243 -12.59 -4.50 2.16
N ARG A 244 -12.99 -3.76 3.19
CA ARG A 244 -14.22 -2.94 3.22
C ARG A 244 -13.91 -1.49 3.62
N GLY A 245 -12.68 -1.05 3.37
CA GLY A 245 -12.07 0.10 4.04
C GLY A 245 -11.31 -0.35 5.28
N LEU A 246 -10.25 0.39 5.66
CA LEU A 246 -9.36 0.02 6.77
C LEU A 246 -10.12 0.04 8.10
N ARG A 247 -10.32 -1.15 8.69
CA ARG A 247 -10.91 -1.34 10.02
C ARG A 247 -9.87 -1.86 11.00
N PHE A 248 -10.01 -1.42 12.24
CA PHE A 248 -9.22 -1.89 13.39
C PHE A 248 -10.16 -2.42 14.48
N ASN A 249 -9.72 -3.44 15.21
CA ASN A 249 -10.40 -3.89 16.42
C ASN A 249 -10.07 -2.94 17.59
N LYS A 250 -11.08 -2.61 18.40
CA LYS A 250 -10.89 -1.81 19.63
C LYS A 250 -10.41 -2.66 20.81
N GLU A 251 -10.86 -3.91 20.86
CA GLU A 251 -10.55 -4.86 21.93
C GLU A 251 -9.58 -5.92 21.43
N PRO A 252 -8.60 -6.38 22.26
CA PRO A 252 -7.65 -7.40 21.85
C PRO A 252 -8.32 -8.70 21.40
N ILE A 253 -8.05 -9.12 20.16
CA ILE A 253 -8.46 -10.41 19.60
C ILE A 253 -7.39 -11.43 19.96
N ARG A 254 -7.74 -12.58 20.55
CA ARG A 254 -6.76 -13.55 21.08
C ARG A 254 -6.69 -14.87 20.33
N ASP A 255 -7.75 -15.21 19.60
CA ASP A 255 -7.90 -16.50 18.92
C ASP A 255 -8.61 -16.36 17.58
N ALA A 256 -8.64 -17.45 16.82
CA ALA A 256 -9.21 -17.52 15.48
C ALA A 256 -10.74 -17.30 15.46
N GLU A 257 -11.45 -17.67 16.53
CA GLU A 257 -12.91 -17.49 16.63
C GLU A 257 -13.25 -16.00 16.74
N GLN A 258 -12.56 -15.28 17.65
CA GLN A 258 -12.69 -13.83 17.78
C GLN A 258 -12.27 -13.09 16.51
N PHE A 259 -11.27 -13.62 15.79
CA PHE A 259 -10.86 -13.06 14.49
C PHE A 259 -11.93 -13.23 13.43
N GLN A 260 -12.57 -14.40 13.33
CA GLN A 260 -13.71 -14.60 12.44
C GLN A 260 -14.87 -13.67 12.79
N ASP A 261 -15.15 -13.49 14.08
CA ASP A 261 -16.15 -12.52 14.52
C ASP A 261 -15.83 -11.11 14.03
N PHE A 262 -14.57 -10.68 14.17
CA PHE A 262 -14.10 -9.38 13.66
C PHE A 262 -14.28 -9.27 12.14
N ILE A 263 -13.85 -10.26 11.35
CA ILE A 263 -13.98 -10.26 9.88
C ILE A 263 -15.44 -10.10 9.44
N PHE A 264 -16.33 -10.88 10.03
CA PHE A 264 -17.73 -10.94 9.65
C PHE A 264 -18.61 -9.88 10.32
N SER A 265 -18.09 -9.15 11.30
CA SER A 265 -18.79 -8.04 11.94
C SER A 265 -19.02 -6.86 10.98
N GLY A 266 -20.03 -6.03 11.27
CA GLY A 266 -20.22 -4.73 10.62
C GLY A 266 -20.61 -4.77 9.15
N SER A 267 -21.02 -5.93 8.62
CA SER A 267 -21.52 -6.04 7.26
C SER A 267 -22.91 -5.44 7.14
N THR A 268 -23.04 -4.30 6.45
CA THR A 268 -24.36 -3.73 6.09
C THR A 268 -24.90 -4.28 4.77
N SER A 269 -24.03 -4.90 3.96
CA SER A 269 -24.34 -5.35 2.60
C SER A 269 -24.66 -6.84 2.50
N ALA A 270 -24.23 -7.65 3.49
CA ALA A 270 -24.48 -9.09 3.52
C ALA A 270 -25.64 -9.42 4.46
N SER A 271 -26.56 -10.28 4.02
CA SER A 271 -27.59 -10.82 4.90
C SER A 271 -26.97 -11.71 5.99
N PRO A 272 -27.60 -11.84 7.17
CA PRO A 272 -27.11 -12.74 8.22
C PRO A 272 -26.91 -14.19 7.74
N VAL A 273 -27.79 -14.68 6.86
CA VAL A 273 -27.70 -16.02 6.27
C VAL A 273 -26.46 -16.16 5.40
N TYR A 274 -26.16 -15.16 4.56
CA TYR A 274 -24.97 -15.19 3.71
C TYR A 274 -23.68 -15.10 4.55
N THR A 275 -23.67 -14.26 5.59
CA THR A 275 -22.56 -14.19 6.55
C THR A 275 -22.34 -15.53 7.27
N GLN A 276 -23.41 -16.22 7.66
CA GLN A 276 -23.31 -17.52 8.32
C GLN A 276 -22.81 -18.62 7.37
N LEU A 277 -23.23 -18.59 6.09
CA LEU A 277 -22.69 -19.47 5.06
C LEU A 277 -21.19 -19.26 4.88
N LEU A 278 -20.74 -18.01 4.73
CA LEU A 278 -19.31 -17.70 4.59
C LEU A 278 -18.51 -18.15 5.82
N ARG A 279 -19.06 -17.98 7.03
CA ARG A 279 -18.47 -18.51 8.26
C ARG A 279 -18.31 -20.03 8.22
N SER A 280 -19.33 -20.76 7.77
CA SER A 280 -19.24 -22.24 7.68
C SER A 280 -18.25 -22.73 6.62
N LEU A 281 -17.92 -21.89 5.63
CA LEU A 281 -16.94 -22.21 4.60
C LEU A 281 -15.51 -21.83 5.02
N ALA A 282 -15.36 -20.94 6.00
CA ALA A 282 -14.06 -20.55 6.52
C ALA A 282 -13.49 -21.70 7.36
N LEU A 283 -12.47 -22.39 6.84
CA LEU A 283 -11.69 -23.37 7.59
C LEU A 283 -10.86 -22.62 8.64
N ALA A 284 -11.34 -22.60 9.88
CA ALA A 284 -10.59 -22.00 10.98
C ALA A 284 -9.45 -22.94 11.40
N SER A 285 -8.21 -22.64 11.00
CA SER A 285 -7.07 -23.22 11.70
C SER A 285 -7.00 -22.61 13.11
N PRO A 286 -6.87 -23.44 14.17
CA PRO A 286 -6.63 -22.93 15.51
C PRO A 286 -5.21 -22.36 15.64
N ARG A 287 -4.30 -22.73 14.72
CA ARG A 287 -2.92 -22.24 14.72
C ARG A 287 -2.91 -20.81 14.20
N CYS A 288 -2.28 -19.91 14.95
CA CYS A 288 -2.05 -18.53 14.50
C CYS A 288 -0.55 -18.33 14.27
N VAL A 289 -0.20 -17.75 13.13
CA VAL A 289 1.19 -17.66 12.65
C VAL A 289 1.50 -16.26 12.15
N MET A 290 2.77 -15.93 12.04
CA MET A 290 3.21 -14.67 11.44
C MET A 290 2.81 -14.65 9.96
N THR A 291 2.14 -13.58 9.54
CA THR A 291 1.77 -13.34 8.14
C THR A 291 2.16 -11.93 7.73
N HIS A 292 2.33 -11.73 6.42
CA HIS A 292 2.68 -10.42 5.87
C HIS A 292 1.47 -9.48 5.75
N GLY A 293 0.27 -10.02 5.52
CA GLY A 293 -0.96 -9.21 5.42
C GLY A 293 -1.22 -8.48 4.09
N ASP A 294 -0.25 -8.41 3.18
CA ASP A 294 -0.39 -7.79 1.84
C ASP A 294 0.58 -8.41 0.81
N ILE A 295 0.45 -9.72 0.58
CA ILE A 295 1.28 -10.40 -0.43
C ILE A 295 0.73 -10.14 -1.82
N ARG A 296 1.50 -9.39 -2.59
CA ARG A 296 1.27 -9.08 -4.01
C ARG A 296 2.59 -9.02 -4.76
N PRO A 297 2.61 -9.24 -6.09
CA PRO A 297 3.85 -9.19 -6.88
C PRO A 297 4.65 -7.88 -6.73
N ALA A 298 3.97 -6.74 -6.50
CA ALA A 298 4.63 -5.45 -6.27
C ALA A 298 5.45 -5.40 -4.95
N ASN A 299 5.15 -6.27 -3.99
CA ASN A 299 5.81 -6.34 -2.68
C ASN A 299 6.91 -7.42 -2.62
N ILE A 300 7.22 -8.06 -3.75
CA ILE A 300 8.24 -9.11 -3.87
C ILE A 300 9.36 -8.58 -4.77
N MET A 301 10.53 -8.35 -4.22
CA MET A 301 11.70 -7.91 -4.97
C MET A 301 12.45 -9.11 -5.52
N VAL A 302 12.76 -9.06 -6.82
CA VAL A 302 13.53 -10.07 -7.53
C VAL A 302 14.73 -9.48 -8.25
N GLU A 303 15.76 -10.30 -8.41
CA GLU A 303 16.98 -9.96 -9.14
C GLU A 303 17.36 -11.09 -10.09
N GLN A 304 17.89 -10.72 -11.26
CA GLN A 304 18.49 -11.67 -12.17
C GLN A 304 19.95 -11.91 -11.75
N ARG A 305 20.28 -13.15 -11.42
CA ARG A 305 21.63 -13.60 -11.09
C ARG A 305 22.39 -14.02 -12.34
N GLU A 306 23.65 -14.43 -12.12
CA GLU A 306 24.48 -15.04 -13.15
C GLU A 306 23.76 -16.22 -13.82
N HIS A 307 24.07 -16.47 -15.09
CA HIS A 307 23.40 -17.49 -15.93
C HIS A 307 21.90 -17.26 -16.19
N GLY A 308 21.38 -16.08 -15.83
CA GLY A 308 20.03 -15.66 -16.18
C GLY A 308 18.94 -16.16 -15.23
N THR A 309 19.30 -16.80 -14.12
CA THR A 309 18.35 -17.25 -13.10
C THR A 309 17.75 -16.08 -12.34
N TRP A 310 16.51 -16.23 -11.86
CA TRP A 310 15.82 -15.21 -11.08
C TRP A 310 15.67 -15.65 -9.63
N GLU A 311 16.02 -14.75 -8.71
CA GLU A 311 15.95 -14.98 -7.27
C GLU A 311 15.08 -13.94 -6.57
N VAL A 312 14.33 -14.37 -5.56
CA VAL A 312 13.64 -13.49 -4.62
C VAL A 312 14.67 -12.94 -3.64
N VAL A 313 14.87 -11.62 -3.65
CA VAL A 313 15.90 -10.94 -2.84
C VAL A 313 15.33 -10.23 -1.62
N SER A 314 14.05 -9.86 -1.63
CA SER A 314 13.37 -9.30 -0.46
C SER A 314 11.86 -9.37 -0.60
N ILE A 315 11.18 -9.50 0.54
CA ILE A 315 9.76 -9.19 0.70
C ILE A 315 9.68 -7.84 1.42
N ILE A 316 8.95 -6.88 0.85
CA ILE A 316 8.85 -5.51 1.34
C ILE A 316 7.41 -5.17 1.74
N ASP A 317 7.27 -4.08 2.48
CA ASP A 317 5.97 -3.49 2.86
C ASP A 317 5.21 -4.25 3.96
N TRP A 318 5.80 -4.28 5.16
CA TRP A 318 5.29 -5.06 6.30
C TRP A 318 4.26 -4.30 7.15
N GLU A 319 3.71 -3.18 6.68
CA GLU A 319 2.81 -2.32 7.47
C GLU A 319 1.45 -2.97 7.81
N THR A 320 1.09 -4.07 7.15
CA THR A 320 -0.13 -4.87 7.39
C THR A 320 0.15 -6.23 8.04
N SER A 321 1.41 -6.49 8.41
CA SER A 321 1.82 -7.79 8.93
C SER A 321 1.48 -7.99 10.40
N GLY A 322 1.46 -9.25 10.83
CA GLY A 322 1.13 -9.61 12.20
C GLY A 322 0.81 -11.08 12.38
N PHE A 323 0.35 -11.43 13.57
CA PHE A 323 -0.14 -12.78 13.86
C PHE A 323 -1.62 -12.90 13.51
N TYR A 324 -1.92 -13.82 12.61
CA TYR A 324 -3.28 -14.11 12.17
C TYR A 324 -3.50 -15.63 12.18
N PRO A 325 -4.74 -16.11 12.17
CA PRO A 325 -5.00 -17.52 11.96
C PRO A 325 -4.28 -18.00 10.70
N GLU A 326 -3.72 -19.20 10.78
CA GLU A 326 -3.14 -19.88 9.64
C GLU A 326 -4.29 -20.26 8.72
N ASP A 327 -4.70 -19.30 7.93
CA ASP A 327 -5.64 -19.54 6.88
C ASP A 327 -4.83 -20.00 5.66
N ASN A 328 -5.37 -20.99 4.94
CA ASN A 328 -4.90 -21.37 3.60
C ASN A 328 -5.37 -20.32 2.58
N ASP A 329 -5.46 -19.05 2.99
CA ASP A 329 -6.00 -17.90 2.26
C ASP A 329 -5.00 -17.36 1.24
N ASP A 330 -4.39 -18.29 0.52
CA ASP A 330 -4.38 -18.16 -0.92
C ASP A 330 -5.84 -18.16 -1.36
N TRP A 331 -6.52 -17.02 -1.32
CA TRP A 331 -7.93 -16.87 -1.74
C TRP A 331 -8.19 -17.44 -3.16
N TYR A 332 -7.13 -17.62 -3.94
CA TYR A 332 -7.09 -18.26 -5.25
C TYR A 332 -7.16 -19.81 -5.23
N ALA A 333 -6.92 -20.46 -4.09
CA ALA A 333 -7.11 -21.90 -3.86
C ALA A 333 -8.60 -22.27 -3.67
N TYR A 334 -9.47 -21.29 -3.41
CA TYR A 334 -10.91 -21.48 -3.25
C TYR A 334 -11.73 -21.17 -4.52
N LEU A 335 -11.06 -20.94 -5.65
CA LEU A 335 -11.74 -20.88 -6.95
C LEU A 335 -12.26 -22.29 -7.31
N PRO A 336 -13.50 -22.43 -7.84
CA PRO A 336 -13.98 -23.73 -8.33
C PRO A 336 -12.95 -24.31 -9.31
N ASP A 337 -12.81 -25.64 -9.38
CA ASP A 337 -11.75 -26.29 -10.18
C ASP A 337 -11.64 -25.75 -11.62
N SER A 338 -12.77 -25.34 -12.23
CA SER A 338 -12.83 -24.72 -13.56
C SER A 338 -12.16 -23.35 -13.71
N LEU A 339 -11.82 -22.70 -12.59
CA LEU A 339 -11.15 -21.39 -12.48
C LEU A 339 -9.86 -21.46 -11.63
N SER A 340 -9.48 -22.66 -11.17
CA SER A 340 -8.29 -22.86 -10.35
C SER A 340 -7.02 -22.45 -11.11
N PRO A 341 -6.08 -21.72 -10.46
CA PRO A 341 -4.78 -21.38 -11.04
C PRO A 341 -3.96 -22.61 -11.46
N GLN A 342 -4.29 -23.80 -10.94
CA GLN A 342 -3.66 -25.06 -11.32
C GLN A 342 -4.07 -25.53 -12.73
N GLN A 343 -5.25 -25.14 -13.23
CA GLN A 343 -5.73 -25.47 -14.59
C GLN A 343 -5.46 -24.36 -15.62
N TYR A 344 -5.43 -23.09 -15.19
CA TYR A 344 -5.23 -21.94 -16.08
C TYR A 344 -4.20 -20.93 -15.53
N ALA A 345 -3.00 -21.41 -15.19
CA ALA A 345 -1.90 -20.59 -14.66
C ALA A 345 -1.62 -19.31 -15.50
N ASN A 346 -1.87 -19.36 -16.81
CA ASN A 346 -1.68 -18.22 -17.71
C ASN A 346 -2.81 -17.17 -17.67
N GLN A 347 -4.03 -17.52 -17.23
CA GLN A 347 -5.18 -16.59 -17.22
C GLN A 347 -5.40 -15.98 -15.85
N CYS A 348 -5.24 -16.75 -14.76
CA CYS A 348 -5.45 -16.27 -13.39
C CYS A 348 -4.49 -15.14 -12.99
N ILE A 349 -3.31 -15.05 -13.61
CA ILE A 349 -2.33 -14.01 -13.29
C ILE A 349 -2.64 -12.68 -14.02
N THR A 350 -3.47 -12.73 -15.07
CA THR A 350 -3.95 -11.52 -15.77
C THR A 350 -4.95 -10.72 -14.91
N LEU A 351 -5.60 -11.36 -13.91
CA LEU A 351 -6.47 -10.67 -12.94
C LEU A 351 -5.70 -9.73 -11.99
N PHE A 352 -4.40 -9.96 -11.76
CA PHE A 352 -3.56 -9.05 -10.97
C PHE A 352 -3.29 -7.71 -11.66
N TYR A 353 -3.58 -7.58 -12.95
CA TYR A 353 -3.37 -6.34 -13.72
C TYR A 353 -4.61 -5.42 -13.77
N TYR A 354 -5.75 -5.80 -13.17
CA TYR A 354 -7.03 -5.09 -13.33
C TYR A 354 -7.85 -4.84 -12.04
N THR A 355 -7.24 -4.89 -10.86
CA THR A 355 -7.88 -4.46 -9.60
C THR A 355 -7.21 -3.24 -9.00
#